data_AF-I6AT05-F1
#
_entry.id   AF-I6AT05-F1
#
_cell.length_a   1.000
_cell.length_b   1.000
_cell.length_c   1.000
_cell.angle_alpha   90.00
_cell.angle_beta   90.00
_cell.angle_gamma   90.00
#
_symmetry.space_group_name_H-M   'P 1'
#
loop_
_entity.id
_entity.type
_entity.pdbx_description
1 polymer ?
#
loop_
_entity_poly.entity_id
_entity_poly.type
_entity_poly.pdbx_seq_one_letter_code
_entity_poly.pdbx_strand_id
1 'polypeptide(L)'
;MSPSFAASLIGLFVCALPPAASAAKMTLTPAADTYVSNASSDVTTPHGDEATWRIRYAANNSSNRLGYIRFDLDSIGDDIITEAALTFTYTGRSNSDNNLATITVFGLNASYTPSDDKLGFDWSEDMVNAQAPRPASGNGTIPDYFTTIGTFQIDAANPPAAGTTYSITSTAFPELVTFLNTFRATAPEASKDDITFIIRTSDGTFFSFASKENTSYESPTTLVLIHAPIPEPATWVALAGLATLASAIYIRIRSKR
;
A
#
# COMPACT_ATOMS: atom_id res chain seq x y z
N MET A 1 57.29 -49.10 -21.37
CA MET A 1 56.97 -48.27 -20.18
C MET A 1 56.04 -47.17 -20.64
N SER A 2 54.74 -47.41 -20.50
CA SER A 2 53.68 -46.54 -21.03
C SER A 2 53.26 -45.54 -19.94
N PRO A 3 53.19 -44.22 -20.23
CA PRO A 3 52.69 -43.27 -19.26
C PRO A 3 51.17 -43.41 -19.13
N SER A 4 50.75 -43.60 -17.88
CA SER A 4 49.39 -43.82 -17.42
C SER A 4 48.47 -42.64 -17.73
N PHE A 5 47.25 -42.97 -18.14
CA PHE A 5 46.10 -42.10 -18.31
C PHE A 5 45.91 -41.13 -17.13
N ALA A 6 46.05 -39.83 -17.36
CA ALA A 6 45.45 -38.78 -16.55
C ALA A 6 44.05 -38.49 -17.12
N ALA A 7 43.12 -39.41 -16.88
CA ALA A 7 41.73 -39.24 -17.30
C ALA A 7 41.06 -38.14 -16.45
N SER A 8 40.85 -37.02 -17.11
CA SER A 8 39.89 -35.95 -16.85
C SER A 8 38.81 -36.29 -15.82
N LEU A 9 38.90 -35.68 -14.63
CA LEU A 9 37.80 -35.60 -13.67
C LEU A 9 37.29 -34.14 -13.64
N ILE A 10 36.88 -33.63 -14.80
CA ILE A 10 36.00 -32.45 -14.87
C ILE A 10 34.57 -33.00 -14.80
N GLY A 11 34.19 -33.47 -13.61
CA GLY A 11 32.80 -33.75 -13.29
C GLY A 11 32.08 -32.42 -13.29
N LEU A 12 31.33 -32.17 -14.37
CA LEU A 12 30.49 -31.01 -14.55
C LEU A 12 29.40 -31.03 -13.46
N PHE A 13 29.71 -30.48 -12.29
CA PHE A 13 28.71 -30.12 -11.29
C PHE A 13 27.92 -28.97 -11.90
N VAL A 14 26.91 -29.32 -12.72
CA VAL A 14 25.81 -28.43 -13.02
C VAL A 14 25.09 -28.25 -11.69
N CYS A 15 25.57 -27.30 -10.89
CA CYS A 15 24.80 -26.78 -9.78
C CYS A 15 23.52 -26.25 -10.42
N ALA A 16 22.43 -26.99 -10.29
CA ALA A 16 21.10 -26.49 -10.57
C ALA A 16 20.91 -25.33 -9.60
N LEU A 17 21.25 -24.13 -10.07
CA LEU A 17 20.89 -22.90 -9.37
C LEU A 17 19.38 -22.98 -9.18
N PRO A 18 18.86 -22.80 -7.95
CA PRO A 18 17.43 -22.69 -7.76
C PRO A 18 16.94 -21.60 -8.72
N PRO A 19 15.81 -21.81 -9.42
CA PRO A 19 15.27 -20.80 -10.31
C PRO A 19 15.13 -19.50 -9.52
N ALA A 20 15.70 -18.42 -10.05
CA ALA A 20 15.51 -17.11 -9.45
C ALA A 20 14.01 -16.85 -9.38
N ALA A 21 13.50 -16.75 -8.16
CA ALA A 21 12.09 -16.48 -7.97
C ALA A 21 11.79 -15.12 -8.62
N SER A 22 10.89 -15.13 -9.59
CA SER A 22 10.53 -13.93 -10.33
C SER A 22 9.59 -13.09 -9.49
N ALA A 23 9.74 -11.76 -9.57
CA ALA A 23 8.80 -10.85 -8.93
C ALA A 23 7.38 -11.11 -9.47
N ALA A 24 6.42 -11.25 -8.57
CA ALA A 24 5.02 -11.48 -8.90
C ALA A 24 4.26 -10.15 -8.83
N LYS A 25 3.30 -9.98 -9.74
CA LYS A 25 2.40 -8.83 -9.77
C LYS A 25 1.03 -9.26 -9.23
N MET A 26 0.50 -8.48 -8.31
CA MET A 26 -0.82 -8.66 -7.71
C MET A 26 -1.64 -7.37 -7.87
N THR A 27 -2.94 -7.51 -8.11
CA THR A 27 -3.89 -6.40 -8.11
C THR A 27 -4.95 -6.68 -7.06
N LEU A 28 -5.10 -5.77 -6.12
CA LEU A 28 -6.07 -5.86 -5.03
C LEU A 28 -7.19 -4.84 -5.22
N THR A 29 -8.41 -5.27 -4.95
CA THR A 29 -9.56 -4.39 -4.75
C THR A 29 -9.69 -4.06 -3.25
N PRO A 30 -10.23 -2.89 -2.88
CA PRO A 30 -10.50 -2.58 -1.50
C PRO A 30 -11.37 -3.64 -0.82
N ALA A 31 -11.05 -4.00 0.42
CA ALA A 31 -11.91 -4.77 1.29
C ALA A 31 -13.09 -3.92 1.81
N ALA A 32 -12.84 -2.63 2.02
CA ALA A 32 -13.84 -1.65 2.44
C ALA A 32 -13.47 -0.25 1.96
N ASP A 33 -14.46 0.57 1.60
CA ASP A 33 -14.29 2.02 1.49
C ASP A 33 -15.47 2.80 2.06
N THR A 34 -15.15 3.95 2.65
CA THR A 34 -16.16 4.82 3.28
C THR A 34 -15.59 6.23 3.42
N TYR A 35 -16.35 7.14 4.01
CA TYR A 35 -15.83 8.40 4.48
C TYR A 35 -16.42 8.78 5.82
N VAL A 36 -15.75 9.64 6.57
CA VAL A 36 -16.28 10.13 7.84
C VAL A 36 -16.56 11.62 7.78
N SER A 37 -17.63 12.05 8.44
CA SER A 37 -18.16 13.41 8.48
C SER A 37 -17.92 14.06 9.83
N ASN A 38 -17.67 15.37 9.85
CA ASN A 38 -17.66 16.17 11.08
C ASN A 38 -18.94 17.01 11.26
N ALA A 39 -19.98 16.75 10.46
CA ALA A 39 -21.27 17.38 10.68
C ALA A 39 -21.79 16.88 12.04
N SER A 40 -22.07 17.83 12.96
CA SER A 40 -22.36 17.54 14.37
C SER A 40 -23.56 16.63 14.60
N SER A 41 -24.46 16.52 13.63
CA SER A 41 -25.64 15.65 13.67
C SER A 41 -25.37 14.21 13.22
N ASP A 42 -24.14 13.89 12.79
CA ASP A 42 -23.87 12.74 11.91
C ASP A 42 -22.91 11.74 12.53
N VAL A 43 -22.70 11.77 13.85
CA VAL A 43 -21.63 10.99 14.50
C VAL A 43 -21.88 9.48 14.51
N THR A 44 -23.14 9.06 14.31
CA THR A 44 -23.61 7.67 14.37
C THR A 44 -24.06 7.11 13.02
N THR A 45 -23.85 7.84 11.93
CA THR A 45 -24.30 7.40 10.60
C THR A 45 -23.10 6.88 9.82
N PRO A 46 -23.19 5.67 9.25
CA PRO A 46 -22.27 5.23 8.21
C PRO A 46 -22.43 6.08 6.95
N HIS A 47 -21.42 6.05 6.10
CA HIS A 47 -21.30 6.95 4.96
C HIS A 47 -20.65 6.24 3.78
N GLY A 48 -20.80 6.85 2.62
CA GLY A 48 -20.54 6.18 1.35
C GLY A 48 -21.83 5.59 0.79
N ASP A 49 -21.81 5.27 -0.48
CA ASP A 49 -22.86 4.54 -1.17
C ASP A 49 -22.19 3.61 -2.20
N GLU A 50 -23.00 2.75 -2.83
CA GLU A 50 -22.52 1.78 -3.83
C GLU A 50 -21.86 2.43 -5.07
N ALA A 51 -21.97 3.75 -5.23
CA ALA A 51 -21.33 4.47 -6.32
C ALA A 51 -20.09 5.25 -5.86
N THR A 52 -20.12 5.88 -4.68
CA THR A 52 -19.13 6.89 -4.32
C THR A 52 -18.84 7.02 -2.82
N TRP A 53 -17.60 7.38 -2.54
CA TRP A 53 -17.17 8.00 -1.28
C TRP A 53 -16.63 9.41 -1.55
N ARG A 54 -16.52 10.23 -0.50
CA ARG A 54 -16.30 11.68 -0.62
C ARG A 54 -15.22 12.22 0.31
N ILE A 55 -14.54 13.27 -0.12
CA ILE A 55 -13.56 14.02 0.68
C ILE A 55 -13.80 15.52 0.63
N ARG A 56 -13.44 16.20 1.72
CA ARG A 56 -13.54 17.66 1.88
C ARG A 56 -12.76 18.13 3.10
N TYR A 57 -12.05 19.24 2.99
CA TYR A 57 -11.39 19.87 4.13
C TYR A 57 -11.51 21.39 4.12
N ALA A 58 -12.26 21.92 5.07
CA ALA A 58 -12.40 23.35 5.33
C ALA A 58 -12.11 23.63 6.80
N ALA A 59 -11.16 24.54 7.05
CA ALA A 59 -10.66 24.88 8.39
C ALA A 59 -11.76 25.31 9.37
N ASN A 60 -12.80 25.99 8.88
CA ASN A 60 -13.83 26.62 9.71
C ASN A 60 -15.26 26.09 9.45
N ASN A 61 -15.42 24.97 8.74
CA ASN A 61 -16.75 24.52 8.29
C ASN A 61 -17.20 23.20 8.94
N SER A 62 -18.48 23.12 9.26
CA SER A 62 -19.19 21.91 9.67
C SER A 62 -19.58 21.09 8.44
N SER A 63 -18.63 20.45 7.76
CA SER A 63 -18.86 19.37 6.77
C SER A 63 -17.52 18.87 6.16
N ASN A 64 -16.50 18.69 6.99
CA ASN A 64 -15.30 17.98 6.61
C ASN A 64 -15.62 16.51 6.32
N ARG A 65 -14.88 15.95 5.39
CA ARG A 65 -14.98 14.57 4.94
C ARG A 65 -13.58 13.98 4.79
N LEU A 66 -13.30 12.90 5.50
CA LEU A 66 -12.08 12.11 5.31
C LEU A 66 -12.47 10.79 4.68
N GLY A 67 -11.89 10.46 3.53
CA GLY A 67 -12.09 9.17 2.88
C GLY A 67 -11.22 8.11 3.55
N TYR A 68 -11.74 6.89 3.67
CA TYR A 68 -11.06 5.73 4.23
C TYR A 68 -11.16 4.58 3.23
N ILE A 69 -10.05 3.91 2.96
CA ILE A 69 -9.99 2.75 2.09
C ILE A 69 -9.11 1.70 2.75
N ARG A 70 -9.61 0.47 2.86
CA ARG A 70 -8.90 -0.68 3.42
C ARG A 70 -8.60 -1.70 2.33
N PHE A 71 -7.41 -2.26 2.36
CA PHE A 71 -7.03 -3.43 1.56
C PHE A 71 -6.61 -4.58 2.46
N ASP A 72 -6.89 -5.79 2.01
CA ASP A 72 -6.41 -7.03 2.61
C ASP A 72 -5.16 -7.52 1.85
N LEU A 73 -4.06 -7.67 2.58
CA LEU A 73 -2.75 -8.07 2.07
C LEU A 73 -2.39 -9.54 2.38
N ASP A 74 -3.30 -10.33 2.99
CA ASP A 74 -3.02 -11.71 3.45
C ASP A 74 -2.44 -12.59 2.34
N SER A 75 -2.93 -12.41 1.12
CA SER A 75 -2.48 -13.18 -0.06
C SER A 75 -1.00 -12.97 -0.46
N ILE A 76 -0.31 -11.95 0.08
CA ILE A 76 1.11 -11.67 -0.18
C ILE A 76 2.02 -12.54 0.70
N GLY A 77 1.52 -13.07 1.82
CA GLY A 77 2.31 -13.84 2.78
C GLY A 77 3.41 -12.98 3.42
N ASP A 78 4.66 -13.47 3.41
CA ASP A 78 5.84 -12.76 3.96
C ASP A 78 6.68 -12.06 2.87
N ASP A 79 6.22 -12.04 1.61
CA ASP A 79 6.99 -11.49 0.50
C ASP A 79 7.27 -9.99 0.68
N ILE A 80 8.42 -9.51 0.19
CA ILE A 80 8.76 -8.09 0.25
C ILE A 80 8.13 -7.39 -0.94
N ILE A 81 7.43 -6.29 -0.67
CA ILE A 81 6.86 -5.44 -1.73
C ILE A 81 7.99 -4.57 -2.28
N THR A 82 8.23 -4.64 -3.58
CA THR A 82 9.29 -3.89 -4.28
C THR A 82 8.74 -2.69 -5.05
N GLU A 83 7.51 -2.79 -5.56
CA GLU A 83 6.81 -1.68 -6.21
C GLU A 83 5.32 -1.68 -5.84
N ALA A 84 4.71 -0.51 -5.86
CA ALA A 84 3.28 -0.36 -5.58
C ALA A 84 2.66 0.80 -6.35
N ALA A 85 1.38 0.68 -6.69
CA ALA A 85 0.57 1.75 -7.24
C ALA A 85 -0.84 1.72 -6.64
N LEU A 86 -1.22 2.78 -5.93
CA LEU A 86 -2.57 2.99 -5.42
C LEU A 86 -3.31 3.95 -6.36
N THR A 87 -4.43 3.50 -6.94
CA THR A 87 -5.18 4.24 -7.95
C THR A 87 -6.61 4.49 -7.49
N PHE A 88 -7.09 5.72 -7.72
CA PHE A 88 -8.45 6.15 -7.43
C PHE A 88 -9.12 6.64 -8.72
N THR A 89 -10.41 6.35 -8.88
CA THR A 89 -11.20 6.85 -10.01
C THR A 89 -12.08 8.01 -9.57
N TYR A 90 -11.86 9.18 -10.17
CA TYR A 90 -12.64 10.38 -9.95
C TYR A 90 -14.05 10.24 -10.55
N THR A 91 -15.09 10.56 -9.78
CA THR A 91 -16.48 10.50 -10.26
C THR A 91 -17.12 11.87 -10.40
N GLY A 92 -16.64 12.85 -9.64
CA GLY A 92 -17.18 14.20 -9.72
C GLY A 92 -16.83 15.06 -8.52
N ARG A 93 -17.44 16.24 -8.50
CA ARG A 93 -17.33 17.17 -7.39
C ARG A 93 -18.68 17.82 -7.11
N SER A 94 -18.84 18.34 -5.90
CA SER A 94 -19.94 19.23 -5.56
C SER A 94 -19.41 20.46 -4.83
N ASN A 95 -19.93 21.64 -5.19
CA ASN A 95 -19.41 22.94 -4.77
C ASN A 95 -17.97 23.21 -5.24
N SER A 96 -17.60 24.47 -5.39
CA SER A 96 -16.29 24.88 -5.92
C SER A 96 -15.82 26.11 -5.20
N ASP A 97 -14.64 26.04 -4.59
CA ASP A 97 -13.96 27.21 -4.05
C ASP A 97 -12.94 27.81 -5.05
N ASN A 98 -13.10 27.48 -6.35
CA ASN A 98 -12.38 28.04 -7.51
C ASN A 98 -10.84 27.89 -7.53
N ASN A 99 -10.29 26.86 -6.88
CA ASN A 99 -8.84 26.68 -6.75
C ASN A 99 -8.36 25.29 -7.19
N LEU A 100 -7.06 25.18 -7.44
CA LEU A 100 -6.36 23.89 -7.57
C LEU A 100 -6.32 23.21 -6.20
N ALA A 101 -6.98 22.06 -6.07
CA ALA A 101 -7.04 21.31 -4.84
C ALA A 101 -5.93 20.26 -4.80
N THR A 102 -5.21 20.18 -3.69
CA THR A 102 -4.25 19.10 -3.44
C THR A 102 -4.93 18.02 -2.64
N ILE A 103 -4.98 16.82 -3.20
CA ILE A 103 -5.45 15.63 -2.50
C ILE A 103 -4.23 14.95 -1.88
N THR A 104 -4.26 14.73 -0.58
CA THR A 104 -3.22 14.02 0.17
C THR A 104 -3.72 12.65 0.56
N VAL A 105 -2.87 11.65 0.35
CA VAL A 105 -3.06 10.28 0.78
C VAL A 105 -2.16 10.00 1.96
N PHE A 106 -2.75 9.55 3.06
CA PHE A 106 -2.07 9.13 4.27
C PHE A 106 -2.22 7.62 4.45
N GLY A 107 -1.26 6.99 5.12
CA GLY A 107 -1.36 5.64 5.65
C GLY A 107 -1.58 5.68 7.15
N LEU A 108 -2.44 4.80 7.67
CA LEU A 108 -2.59 4.58 9.11
C LEU A 108 -1.41 3.74 9.60
N ASN A 109 -0.58 4.30 10.48
CA ASN A 109 0.62 3.62 10.98
C ASN A 109 0.25 2.46 11.90
N ALA A 110 1.03 1.38 11.86
CA ALA A 110 0.94 0.23 12.75
C ALA A 110 1.05 0.61 14.24
N SER A 111 1.62 1.78 14.57
CA SER A 111 1.67 2.32 15.93
C SER A 111 0.32 2.83 16.45
N TYR A 112 -0.69 2.94 15.58
CA TYR A 112 -2.04 3.32 15.99
C TYR A 112 -2.62 2.26 16.92
N THR A 113 -2.98 2.68 18.13
CA THR A 113 -3.67 1.86 19.12
C THR A 113 -5.07 2.43 19.33
N PRO A 114 -6.14 1.67 19.01
CA PRO A 114 -7.50 2.15 19.22
C PRO A 114 -7.79 2.35 20.70
N SER A 115 -8.44 3.46 21.05
CA SER A 115 -9.11 3.61 22.35
C SER A 115 -10.43 2.83 22.37
N ASP A 116 -11.03 2.63 23.55
CA ASP A 116 -12.20 1.76 23.77
C ASP A 116 -13.38 1.95 22.78
N ASP A 117 -13.60 3.16 22.27
CA ASP A 117 -14.69 3.48 21.33
C ASP A 117 -14.27 3.59 19.87
N LYS A 118 -13.00 3.28 19.55
CA LYS A 118 -12.41 3.44 18.22
C LYS A 118 -12.11 2.10 17.57
N LEU A 119 -12.32 2.03 16.26
CA LEU A 119 -11.96 0.86 15.47
C LEU A 119 -10.46 0.84 15.18
N GLY A 120 -9.95 -0.37 15.00
CA GLY A 120 -8.59 -0.66 14.57
C GLY A 120 -8.47 -0.67 13.05
N PHE A 121 -7.68 -1.61 12.57
CA PHE A 121 -7.43 -1.82 11.15
C PHE A 121 -8.52 -2.63 10.46
N ASP A 122 -9.33 -3.35 11.24
CA ASP A 122 -10.36 -4.29 10.79
C ASP A 122 -11.75 -3.66 10.53
N TRP A 123 -11.80 -2.33 10.34
CA TRP A 123 -13.06 -1.59 10.18
C TRP A 123 -13.83 -1.98 8.90
N SER A 124 -15.16 -1.90 8.96
CA SER A 124 -16.06 -2.14 7.82
C SER A 124 -16.75 -0.85 7.36
N GLU A 125 -17.54 -0.94 6.28
CA GLU A 125 -18.25 0.21 5.70
C GLU A 125 -19.39 0.73 6.58
N ASP A 126 -19.75 -0.03 7.62
CA ASP A 126 -20.65 0.40 8.69
C ASP A 126 -19.95 1.32 9.71
N MET A 127 -18.66 1.63 9.52
CA MET A 127 -17.93 2.54 10.39
C MET A 127 -18.61 3.90 10.47
N VAL A 128 -18.92 4.32 11.70
CA VAL A 128 -19.44 5.66 11.97
C VAL A 128 -18.33 6.62 12.40
N ASN A 129 -18.59 7.92 12.30
CA ASN A 129 -17.60 8.96 12.61
C ASN A 129 -17.08 8.90 14.05
N ALA A 130 -17.93 8.53 15.00
CA ALA A 130 -17.55 8.35 16.40
C ALA A 130 -16.53 7.21 16.59
N GLN A 131 -16.55 6.20 15.71
CA GLN A 131 -15.71 5.01 15.79
C GLN A 131 -14.45 5.09 14.94
N ALA A 132 -14.39 5.98 13.96
CA ALA A 132 -13.26 6.06 13.06
C ALA A 132 -11.93 6.39 13.77
N PRO A 133 -10.79 5.83 13.30
CA PRO A 133 -9.47 6.08 13.87
C PRO A 133 -9.19 7.57 14.06
N ARG A 134 -9.63 8.36 13.08
CA ARG A 134 -9.69 9.80 13.18
C ARG A 134 -11.05 10.31 12.67
N PRO A 135 -11.84 11.01 13.50
CA PRO A 135 -13.02 11.70 12.99
C PRO A 135 -12.59 12.81 12.04
N ALA A 136 -13.44 13.15 11.05
CA ALA A 136 -13.18 14.33 10.26
C ALA A 136 -13.13 15.56 11.20
N SER A 137 -12.19 16.47 10.95
CA SER A 137 -11.97 17.64 11.81
C SER A 137 -11.58 18.85 10.97
N GLY A 138 -12.02 20.04 11.38
CA GLY A 138 -11.51 21.30 10.81
C GLY A 138 -10.09 21.62 11.25
N ASN A 139 -9.56 20.89 12.24
CA ASN A 139 -8.17 21.01 12.64
C ASN A 139 -7.26 20.41 11.56
N GLY A 140 -6.34 21.23 11.06
CA GLY A 140 -5.37 20.85 10.03
C GLY A 140 -4.25 19.95 10.52
N THR A 141 -4.05 19.84 11.85
CA THR A 141 -3.02 18.98 12.44
C THR A 141 -3.19 17.53 11.97
N ILE A 142 -2.10 16.95 11.47
CA ILE A 142 -2.02 15.53 11.14
C ILE A 142 -1.49 14.81 12.38
N PRO A 143 -2.18 13.76 12.88
CA PRO A 143 -1.67 12.95 13.97
C PRO A 143 -0.35 12.24 13.60
N ASP A 144 0.45 11.92 14.59
CA ASP A 144 1.72 11.19 14.45
C ASP A 144 1.56 9.73 13.97
N TYR A 145 0.40 9.14 14.23
CA TYR A 145 0.02 7.82 13.70
C TYR A 145 -0.45 7.87 12.23
N PHE A 146 -0.34 9.01 11.54
CA PHE A 146 -0.56 9.12 10.09
C PHE A 146 0.77 9.37 9.40
N THR A 147 1.07 8.60 8.35
CA THR A 147 2.21 8.88 7.45
C THR A 147 1.69 9.44 6.14
N THR A 148 2.21 10.58 5.69
CA THR A 148 1.93 11.09 4.34
C THR A 148 2.59 10.18 3.31
N ILE A 149 1.78 9.59 2.43
CA ILE A 149 2.26 8.70 1.37
C ILE A 149 2.54 9.49 0.10
N GLY A 150 1.65 10.40 -0.26
CA GLY A 150 1.80 11.17 -1.49
C GLY A 150 0.64 12.12 -1.72
N THR A 151 0.72 12.83 -2.84
CA THR A 151 -0.29 13.81 -3.24
C THR A 151 -0.56 13.77 -4.73
N PHE A 152 -1.74 14.24 -5.12
CA PHE A 152 -2.06 14.59 -6.50
C PHE A 152 -2.96 15.83 -6.51
N GLN A 153 -3.11 16.46 -7.66
CA GLN A 153 -3.88 17.70 -7.79
C GLN A 153 -5.10 17.52 -8.68
N ILE A 154 -6.21 18.13 -8.29
CA ILE A 154 -7.42 18.24 -9.09
C ILE A 154 -7.70 19.73 -9.29
N ASP A 155 -7.76 20.17 -10.54
CA ASP A 155 -8.25 21.52 -10.84
C ASP A 155 -9.75 21.56 -10.53
N ALA A 156 -10.12 22.20 -9.42
CA ALA A 156 -11.53 22.37 -9.14
C ALA A 156 -12.15 23.29 -10.21
N ALA A 157 -11.54 24.41 -10.59
CA ALA A 157 -12.15 25.34 -11.53
C ALA A 157 -12.53 24.66 -12.86
N ASN A 158 -11.69 23.77 -13.37
CA ASN A 158 -11.92 22.96 -14.57
C ASN A 158 -11.82 21.46 -14.22
N PRO A 159 -12.88 20.86 -13.65
CA PRO A 159 -12.80 19.50 -13.15
C PRO A 159 -12.52 18.52 -14.29
N PRO A 160 -11.75 17.46 -14.03
CA PRO A 160 -11.54 16.39 -15.00
C PRO A 160 -12.86 15.68 -15.31
N ALA A 161 -12.90 14.93 -16.41
CA ALA A 161 -14.05 14.09 -16.72
C ALA A 161 -14.19 12.96 -15.67
N ALA A 162 -15.43 12.58 -15.35
CA ALA A 162 -15.69 11.39 -14.55
C ALA A 162 -15.07 10.14 -15.21
N GLY A 163 -14.43 9.29 -14.44
CA GLY A 163 -13.59 8.18 -14.91
C GLY A 163 -12.10 8.51 -15.01
N THR A 164 -11.69 9.77 -14.78
CA THR A 164 -10.26 10.12 -14.72
C THR A 164 -9.60 9.46 -13.51
N THR A 165 -8.46 8.81 -13.72
CA THR A 165 -7.73 8.12 -12.67
C THR A 165 -6.58 8.96 -12.10
N TYR A 166 -6.35 8.81 -10.80
CA TYR A 166 -5.26 9.43 -10.08
C TYR A 166 -4.47 8.35 -9.33
N SER A 167 -3.15 8.37 -9.43
CA SER A 167 -2.31 7.31 -8.88
C SER A 167 -1.19 7.85 -8.00
N ILE A 168 -0.99 7.17 -6.87
CA ILE A 168 0.22 7.27 -6.04
C ILE A 168 1.06 6.04 -6.39
N THR A 169 2.16 6.24 -7.12
CA THR A 169 3.07 5.16 -7.51
C THR A 169 4.36 5.22 -6.71
N SER A 170 4.96 4.08 -6.40
CA SER A 170 6.21 4.00 -5.64
C SER A 170 7.40 4.63 -6.36
N THR A 171 7.32 4.78 -7.69
CA THR A 171 8.31 5.53 -8.48
C THR A 171 8.25 7.03 -8.20
N ALA A 172 7.04 7.60 -8.07
CA ALA A 172 6.83 9.02 -7.77
C ALA A 172 6.87 9.31 -6.26
N PHE A 173 6.43 8.34 -5.45
CA PHE A 173 6.27 8.42 -4.00
C PHE A 173 6.82 7.15 -3.33
N PRO A 174 8.15 7.05 -3.14
CA PRO A 174 8.79 5.88 -2.50
C PRO A 174 8.27 5.55 -1.10
N GLU A 175 7.65 6.53 -0.43
CA GLU A 175 6.98 6.39 0.85
C GLU A 175 5.88 5.32 0.82
N LEU A 176 5.25 5.06 -0.34
CA LEU A 176 4.23 4.02 -0.45
C LEU A 176 4.81 2.64 -0.11
N VAL A 177 5.84 2.19 -0.81
CA VAL A 177 6.47 0.87 -0.54
C VAL A 177 7.08 0.83 0.86
N THR A 178 7.69 1.94 1.30
CA THR A 178 8.25 2.03 2.65
C THR A 178 7.17 1.84 3.71
N PHE A 179 6.03 2.50 3.56
CA PHE A 179 4.87 2.36 4.45
C PHE A 179 4.33 0.93 4.43
N LEU A 180 4.06 0.35 3.26
CA LEU A 180 3.51 -1.01 3.13
C LEU A 180 4.38 -2.05 3.85
N ASN A 181 5.69 -2.04 3.61
CA ASN A 181 6.62 -2.99 4.23
C ASN A 181 6.81 -2.72 5.72
N THR A 182 6.88 -1.44 6.15
CA THR A 182 7.00 -1.09 7.57
C THR A 182 5.76 -1.51 8.33
N PHE A 183 4.57 -1.26 7.78
CA PHE A 183 3.30 -1.65 8.36
C PHE A 183 3.26 -3.16 8.59
N ARG A 184 3.49 -3.95 7.54
CA ARG A 184 3.49 -5.42 7.63
C ARG A 184 4.52 -5.98 8.60
N ALA A 185 5.68 -5.33 8.74
CA ALA A 185 6.73 -5.77 9.66
C ALA A 185 6.48 -5.40 11.13
N THR A 186 5.60 -4.43 11.42
CA THR A 186 5.45 -3.85 12.77
C THR A 186 4.04 -3.88 13.33
N ALA A 187 3.03 -4.11 12.50
CA ALA A 187 1.65 -4.27 12.93
C ALA A 187 1.48 -5.53 13.79
N PRO A 188 0.52 -5.53 14.73
CA PRO A 188 0.13 -6.76 15.42
C PRO A 188 -0.26 -7.84 14.40
N GLU A 189 0.04 -9.11 14.70
CA GLU A 189 -0.26 -10.24 13.80
C GLU A 189 -1.72 -10.29 13.33
N ALA A 190 -2.66 -9.91 14.19
CA ALA A 190 -4.09 -9.87 13.86
C ALA A 190 -4.50 -8.75 12.89
N SER A 191 -3.58 -7.84 12.54
CA SER A 191 -3.86 -6.64 11.74
C SER A 191 -2.81 -6.36 10.68
N LYS A 192 -1.80 -7.22 10.53
CA LYS A 192 -0.68 -7.00 9.58
C LYS A 192 -1.13 -6.98 8.12
N ASP A 193 -2.27 -7.60 7.85
CA ASP A 193 -2.84 -7.74 6.50
C ASP A 193 -3.88 -6.66 6.18
N ASP A 194 -4.48 -6.03 7.19
CA ASP A 194 -5.47 -4.98 7.03
C ASP A 194 -4.81 -3.60 6.95
N ILE A 195 -4.57 -3.09 5.75
CA ILE A 195 -3.95 -1.79 5.56
C ILE A 195 -4.96 -0.69 5.25
N THR A 196 -4.84 0.44 5.93
CA THR A 196 -5.77 1.58 5.78
C THR A 196 -5.08 2.80 5.17
N PHE A 197 -5.69 3.34 4.12
CA PHE A 197 -5.38 4.64 3.55
C PHE A 197 -6.45 5.66 3.91
N ILE A 198 -6.03 6.88 4.24
CA ILE A 198 -6.91 8.02 4.53
C ILE A 198 -6.67 9.11 3.48
N ILE A 199 -7.75 9.66 2.92
CA ILE A 199 -7.69 10.65 1.85
C ILE A 199 -8.33 11.95 2.31
N ARG A 200 -7.64 13.06 2.04
CA ARG A 200 -8.08 14.42 2.41
C ARG A 200 -7.73 15.41 1.30
N THR A 201 -8.63 16.32 0.96
CA THR A 201 -8.31 17.48 0.11
C THR A 201 -7.67 18.62 0.94
N SER A 202 -7.03 19.58 0.30
CA SER A 202 -6.51 20.80 0.92
C SER A 202 -7.55 21.92 1.03
N ASP A 203 -8.70 21.78 0.39
CA ASP A 203 -9.70 22.84 0.22
C ASP A 203 -11.15 22.41 0.54
N GLY A 204 -12.05 23.39 0.52
CA GLY A 204 -13.46 23.18 0.82
C GLY A 204 -14.27 22.54 -0.31
N THR A 205 -13.64 22.11 -1.41
CA THR A 205 -14.33 21.42 -2.50
C THR A 205 -14.68 20.00 -2.08
N PHE A 206 -15.91 19.55 -2.35
CA PHE A 206 -16.21 18.12 -2.21
C PHE A 206 -15.77 17.40 -3.46
N PHE A 207 -14.86 16.45 -3.31
CA PHE A 207 -14.52 15.51 -4.38
C PHE A 207 -15.15 14.16 -4.08
N SER A 208 -15.64 13.50 -5.12
CA SER A 208 -16.20 12.16 -5.07
C SER A 208 -15.33 11.23 -5.90
N PHE A 209 -15.12 10.04 -5.37
CA PHE A 209 -14.38 8.96 -6.03
C PHE A 209 -15.27 7.73 -6.06
N ALA A 210 -14.97 6.82 -6.99
CA ALA A 210 -15.75 5.61 -7.17
C ALA A 210 -15.49 4.66 -5.98
N SER A 211 -16.58 4.17 -5.37
CA SER A 211 -16.51 3.10 -4.37
C SER A 211 -16.20 1.75 -5.03
N LYS A 212 -15.86 0.74 -4.24
CA LYS A 212 -15.51 -0.61 -4.69
C LYS A 212 -16.68 -1.31 -5.38
N GLU A 213 -17.93 -0.99 -5.03
CA GLU A 213 -19.14 -1.52 -5.67
C GLU A 213 -19.48 -0.80 -6.99
N ASN A 214 -18.78 0.29 -7.33
CA ASN A 214 -19.13 1.07 -8.50
C ASN A 214 -18.96 0.25 -9.79
N THR A 215 -20.08 -0.02 -10.47
CA THR A 215 -20.10 -0.83 -11.70
C THR A 215 -19.89 -0.02 -12.98
N SER A 216 -19.76 1.31 -12.89
CA SER A 216 -19.56 2.18 -14.06
C SER A 216 -18.11 2.20 -14.55
N TYR A 217 -17.17 1.79 -13.70
CA TYR A 217 -15.74 1.77 -14.00
C TYR A 217 -15.15 0.40 -13.69
N GLU A 218 -14.32 -0.10 -14.58
CA GLU A 218 -13.57 -1.32 -14.33
C GLU A 218 -12.51 -1.04 -13.26
N SER A 219 -12.63 -1.67 -12.09
CA SER A 219 -11.70 -1.53 -10.96
C SER A 219 -11.58 -0.09 -10.41
N PRO A 220 -12.66 0.43 -9.77
CA PRO A 220 -12.80 1.85 -9.42
C PRO A 220 -11.71 2.39 -8.47
N THR A 221 -11.23 1.56 -7.55
CA THR A 221 -10.06 1.83 -6.72
C THR A 221 -9.23 0.55 -6.66
N THR A 222 -7.90 0.65 -6.81
CA THR A 222 -7.01 -0.52 -6.80
C THR A 222 -5.69 -0.25 -6.11
N LEU A 223 -5.11 -1.31 -5.54
CA LEU A 223 -3.73 -1.37 -5.10
C LEU A 223 -3.01 -2.45 -5.91
N VAL A 224 -2.09 -2.03 -6.77
CA VAL A 224 -1.24 -2.92 -7.55
C VAL A 224 0.11 -3.05 -6.86
N LEU A 225 0.58 -4.28 -6.67
CA LEU A 225 1.81 -4.59 -5.97
C LEU A 225 2.71 -5.45 -6.85
N ILE A 226 4.01 -5.17 -6.82
CA ILE A 226 5.04 -6.10 -7.28
C ILE A 226 5.79 -6.54 -6.03
N HIS A 227 5.85 -7.84 -5.80
CA HIS A 227 6.51 -8.44 -4.65
C HIS A 227 7.50 -9.52 -5.09
N ALA A 228 8.52 -9.72 -4.28
CA ALA A 228 9.50 -10.78 -4.48
C ALA A 228 9.58 -11.63 -3.22
N PRO A 229 9.68 -12.96 -3.38
CA PRO A 229 9.79 -13.82 -2.21
C PRO A 229 11.11 -13.59 -1.51
N ILE A 230 11.07 -13.66 -0.19
CA ILE A 230 12.26 -13.65 0.63
C ILE A 230 13.03 -14.95 0.35
N PRO A 231 14.31 -14.90 -0.07
CA PRO A 231 15.06 -16.13 -0.33
C PRO A 231 15.10 -16.99 0.93
N GLU A 232 14.58 -18.20 0.84
CA GLU A 232 14.52 -19.12 1.98
C GLU A 232 15.93 -19.35 2.57
N PRO A 233 16.06 -19.61 3.89
CA PRO A 233 17.35 -19.89 4.54
C PRO A 233 18.18 -20.97 3.82
N ALA A 234 17.53 -21.96 3.22
CA ALA A 234 18.18 -23.01 2.44
C ALA A 234 18.93 -22.46 1.20
N THR A 235 18.41 -21.40 0.57
CA THR A 235 19.06 -20.71 -0.56
C THR A 235 20.37 -20.06 -0.11
N TRP A 236 20.35 -19.42 1.07
CA TRP A 236 21.54 -18.83 1.67
C TRP A 236 22.58 -19.88 2.06
N VAL A 237 22.13 -21.00 2.64
CA VAL A 237 23.01 -22.14 2.98
C VAL A 237 23.64 -22.74 1.73
N ALA A 238 22.88 -22.92 0.65
CA ALA A 238 23.40 -23.40 -0.61
C ALA A 238 24.46 -22.44 -1.18
N LEU A 239 24.20 -21.13 -1.15
CA LEU A 239 25.15 -20.12 -1.61
C LEU A 239 26.44 -20.12 -0.77
N ALA A 240 26.32 -20.20 0.55
CA ALA A 240 27.46 -20.31 1.47
C ALA A 240 28.25 -21.61 1.26
N GLY A 241 27.55 -22.73 1.01
CA GLY A 241 28.14 -24.01 0.64
C GLY A 241 28.95 -23.92 -0.66
N LEU A 242 28.44 -23.23 -1.67
CA LEU A 242 29.17 -23.01 -2.93
C LEU A 242 30.39 -22.11 -2.73
N ALA A 243 30.27 -21.05 -1.93
CA ALA A 243 31.39 -20.14 -1.63
C ALA A 243 32.53 -20.85 -0.86
N THR A 244 32.18 -21.69 0.11
CA THR A 244 33.15 -22.50 0.86
C THR A 244 33.83 -23.55 -0.03
N LEU A 245 33.09 -24.22 -0.91
CA LEU A 245 33.64 -25.15 -1.89
C LEU A 245 34.62 -24.45 -2.85
N ALA A 246 34.25 -23.29 -3.39
CA ALA A 246 35.09 -22.51 -4.29
C ALA A 246 36.40 -22.07 -3.60
N SER A 247 36.31 -21.65 -2.34
CA SER A 247 37.47 -21.27 -1.52
C SER A 247 38.39 -22.46 -1.24
N ALA A 248 37.84 -23.64 -0.93
CA ALA A 248 38.62 -24.86 -0.73
C ALA A 248 39.36 -25.29 -2.01
N ILE A 249 38.73 -25.18 -3.18
CA ILE A 249 39.34 -25.45 -4.48
C ILE A 249 40.50 -24.46 -4.74
N TYR A 250 40.28 -23.17 -4.52
CA TYR A 250 41.29 -22.13 -4.70
C TYR A 250 42.53 -22.36 -3.84
N ILE A 251 42.34 -22.64 -2.53
CA ILE A 251 43.44 -22.94 -1.60
C ILE A 251 44.24 -24.16 -2.07
N ARG A 252 43.55 -25.24 -2.50
CA ARG A 252 44.20 -26.46 -2.98
C ARG A 252 45.06 -26.20 -4.21
N ILE A 253 44.60 -25.39 -5.16
CA ILE A 253 45.38 -25.04 -6.36
C ILE A 253 46.62 -24.23 -5.97
N ARG A 254 46.49 -23.27 -5.04
CA ARG A 254 47.61 -22.44 -4.58
C ARG A 254 48.67 -23.24 -3.83
N SER A 255 48.28 -24.22 -3.02
CA SER A 255 49.22 -25.04 -2.24
C SER A 255 50.13 -25.96 -3.07
N LYS A 256 49.81 -26.15 -4.37
CA LYS A 256 50.58 -27.00 -5.29
C LYS A 256 51.53 -26.22 -6.21
N ARG A 257 51.56 -24.89 -6.11
CA ARG A 257 52.52 -24.02 -6.80
C ARG A 257 53.60 -23.59 -5.82
#